data_AF-A0A356M5T2-F1
#
_entry.id   AF-A0A356M5T2-F1
#
_cell.length_a   1.000
_cell.length_b   1.000
_cell.length_c   1.000
_cell.angle_alpha   90.00
_cell.angle_beta   90.00
_cell.angle_gamma   90.00
#
_symmetry.space_group_name_H-M   'P 1'
#
loop_
_entity.id
_entity.type
_entity.pdbx_description
1 polymer ?
#
loop_
_entity_poly.entity_id
_entity_poly.type
_entity_poly.pdbx_seq_one_letter_code
_entity_poly.pdbx_strand_id
1 'polypeptide(L)'
;MSSVCFDLNTGLPVPLTHFFTSPENEVAGLVVGLIFEQACREDNEYGPMLFDHSEAALYAAFNPENYYLTDEGFVFYYQPYEIAPYAAGLPAFLIPFADFTDVLRNLE
;
A
#
# COMPACT_ATOMS: atom_id res chain seq x y z
N MET A 1 -4.40 -7.10 12.04
CA MET A 1 -4.93 -8.17 11.16
C MET A 1 -4.03 -8.23 9.94
N SER A 2 -3.63 -9.42 9.49
CA SER A 2 -2.88 -9.60 8.23
C SER A 2 -3.83 -10.07 7.14
N SER A 3 -3.63 -9.57 5.92
CA SER A 3 -4.22 -10.12 4.70
C SER A 3 -3.26 -11.14 4.09
N VAL A 4 -3.80 -12.05 3.29
CA VAL A 4 -3.00 -12.98 2.46
C VAL A 4 -3.63 -12.99 1.07
N CYS A 5 -2.83 -12.65 0.06
CA CYS A 5 -3.26 -12.74 -1.34
C CYS A 5 -2.95 -14.14 -1.88
N PHE A 6 -3.93 -14.79 -2.53
CA PHE A 6 -3.77 -16.12 -3.10
C PHE A 6 -3.90 -16.09 -4.62
N ASP A 7 -3.06 -16.87 -5.30
CA ASP A 7 -3.20 -17.16 -6.72
C ASP A 7 -4.27 -18.26 -6.89
N LEU A 8 -5.28 -18.01 -7.73
CA LEU A 8 -6.42 -18.93 -7.91
C LEU A 8 -6.08 -20.17 -8.76
N ASN A 9 -5.02 -20.12 -9.57
CA ASN A 9 -4.58 -21.23 -10.40
C ASN A 9 -3.71 -22.22 -9.61
N THR A 10 -2.84 -21.70 -8.75
CA THR A 10 -1.86 -22.50 -7.99
C THR A 10 -2.29 -22.75 -6.54
N GLY A 11 -3.19 -21.95 -5.99
CA GLY A 11 -3.62 -22.01 -4.59
C GLY A 11 -2.55 -21.56 -3.59
N LEU A 12 -1.47 -20.92 -4.07
CA LEU A 12 -0.35 -20.49 -3.24
C LEU A 12 -0.48 -19.01 -2.84
N PRO A 13 0.05 -18.64 -1.66
CA PRO A 13 0.15 -17.23 -1.27
C PRO A 13 1.12 -16.49 -2.20
N VAL A 14 0.72 -15.30 -2.63
CA VAL A 14 1.50 -14.44 -3.53
C VAL A 14 2.05 -13.27 -2.72
N PRO A 15 3.38 -13.13 -2.60
CA PRO A 15 3.98 -11.96 -1.97
C PRO A 15 3.88 -10.74 -2.90
N LEU A 16 3.89 -9.53 -2.33
CA LEU A 16 3.80 -8.28 -3.10
C LEU A 16 4.86 -8.23 -4.22
N THR A 17 6.09 -8.61 -3.91
CA THR A 17 7.24 -8.65 -4.83
C THR A 17 7.03 -9.55 -6.05
N HIS A 18 6.06 -10.47 -6.01
CA HIS A 18 5.71 -11.28 -7.18
C HIS A 18 5.12 -10.44 -8.32
N PHE A 19 4.43 -9.34 -8.00
CA PHE A 19 3.78 -8.47 -8.99
C PHE A 19 4.74 -7.48 -9.65
N PHE A 20 5.95 -7.28 -9.11
CA PHE A 20 6.86 -6.21 -9.52
C PHE A 20 8.18 -6.73 -10.10
N THR A 21 8.70 -6.08 -11.13
CA THR A 21 10.03 -6.37 -11.71
C THR A 21 11.16 -5.78 -10.86
N SER A 22 10.88 -4.68 -10.17
CA SER A 22 11.81 -3.97 -9.28
C SER A 22 11.99 -4.68 -7.92
N PRO A 23 13.13 -4.45 -7.23
CA PRO A 23 13.35 -4.98 -5.89
C PRO A 23 12.38 -4.37 -4.85
N GLU A 24 12.16 -5.09 -3.75
CA GLU A 24 11.14 -4.75 -2.73
C GLU A 24 11.30 -3.33 -2.17
N ASN A 25 12.53 -2.87 -1.92
CA ASN A 25 12.81 -1.55 -1.39
C ASN A 25 12.41 -0.42 -2.36
N GLU A 26 12.53 -0.64 -3.66
CA GLU A 26 12.14 0.33 -4.68
C GLU A 26 10.61 0.39 -4.80
N VAL A 27 9.95 -0.78 -4.78
CA VAL A 27 8.49 -0.88 -4.74
C VAL A 27 7.93 -0.21 -3.49
N ALA A 28 8.51 -0.47 -2.32
CA ALA A 28 8.08 0.15 -1.07
C ALA A 28 8.20 1.68 -1.12
N GLY A 29 9.30 2.21 -1.68
CA GLY A 29 9.49 3.65 -1.85
C GLY A 29 8.45 4.27 -2.77
N LEU A 30 8.19 3.63 -3.92
CA LEU A 30 7.17 4.07 -4.86
C LEU A 30 5.77 4.08 -4.23
N VAL A 31 5.39 2.98 -3.57
CA VAL A 31 4.09 2.83 -2.91
C VAL A 31 3.92 3.90 -1.83
N VAL A 32 4.93 4.09 -0.97
CA VAL A 32 4.87 5.08 0.11
C VAL A 32 4.80 6.50 -0.43
N GLY A 33 5.52 6.81 -1.51
CA GLY A 33 5.42 8.10 -2.19
C GLY A 33 4.00 8.38 -2.68
N LEU A 34 3.36 7.40 -3.34
CA LEU A 34 1.97 7.51 -3.80
C LEU A 34 0.98 7.65 -2.64
N ILE A 35 1.18 6.88 -1.56
CA ILE A 35 0.38 7.00 -0.33
C ILE A 35 0.52 8.40 0.27
N PHE A 36 1.75 8.92 0.34
CA PHE A 36 2.03 10.25 0.89
C PHE A 36 1.33 11.34 0.08
N GLU A 37 1.40 11.26 -1.26
CA GLU A 37 0.67 12.17 -2.15
C GLU A 37 -0.84 12.10 -1.94
N GLN A 38 -1.42 10.91 -1.79
CA GLN A 38 -2.85 10.74 -1.51
C GLN A 38 -3.23 11.26 -0.13
N ALA A 39 -2.43 11.00 0.89
CA ALA A 39 -2.71 11.38 2.27
C ALA A 39 -2.59 12.91 2.49
N CYS A 40 -1.78 13.59 1.69
CA CYS A 40 -1.64 15.05 1.71
C CYS A 40 -2.73 15.80 0.93
N ARG A 41 -3.65 15.11 0.23
CA ARG A 41 -4.75 15.79 -0.47
C ARG A 41 -5.74 16.38 0.54
N GLU A 42 -6.30 17.55 0.21
CA GLU A 42 -7.24 18.26 1.09
C GLU A 42 -8.54 17.48 1.35
N ASP A 43 -8.92 16.61 0.42
CA ASP A 43 -10.12 15.77 0.49
C ASP A 43 -9.88 14.40 1.15
N ASN A 44 -8.66 14.12 1.60
CA ASN A 44 -8.33 12.86 2.25
C ASN A 44 -8.84 12.80 3.70
N GLU A 45 -9.54 11.72 4.05
CA GLU A 45 -10.09 11.53 5.40
C GLU A 45 -9.02 11.33 6.49
N TYR A 46 -7.87 10.74 6.14
CA TYR A 46 -6.80 10.42 7.09
C TYR A 46 -5.82 11.56 7.28
N GLY A 47 -5.66 12.43 6.28
CA GLY A 47 -4.69 13.53 6.29
C GLY A 47 -4.66 14.28 7.63
N PRO A 48 -5.78 14.87 8.09
CA PRO A 48 -5.82 15.61 9.36
C PRO A 48 -5.54 14.79 10.63
N MET A 49 -5.56 13.46 10.54
CA MET A 49 -5.37 12.54 11.68
C MET A 49 -3.97 11.92 11.73
N LEU A 50 -3.12 12.17 10.74
CA LEU A 50 -1.76 11.63 10.72
C LEU A 50 -0.94 12.15 11.91
N PHE A 51 -0.15 11.25 12.52
CA PHE A 51 0.78 11.63 13.59
C PHE A 51 1.96 12.44 13.06
N ASP A 52 2.41 12.15 11.84
CA ASP A 52 3.48 12.84 11.15
C ASP A 52 3.19 12.92 9.65
N HIS A 53 3.28 14.12 9.09
CA HIS A 53 3.13 14.40 7.66
C HIS A 53 4.48 14.29 6.95
N SER A 54 5.17 13.17 7.15
CA SER A 54 6.44 12.88 6.50
C SER A 54 6.39 11.54 5.78
N GLU A 55 6.94 11.51 4.57
CA GLU A 55 7.10 10.27 3.81
C GLU A 55 7.94 9.24 4.58
N ALA A 56 8.93 9.71 5.34
CA ALA A 56 9.79 8.86 6.18
C ALA A 56 9.00 8.14 7.29
N ALA A 57 8.03 8.80 7.93
CA ALA A 57 7.19 8.16 8.94
C ALA A 57 6.26 7.11 8.32
N LEU A 58 5.66 7.42 7.18
CA LEU A 58 4.83 6.46 6.42
C LEU A 58 5.66 5.26 5.95
N TYR A 59 6.91 5.49 5.55
CA TYR A 59 7.83 4.42 5.14
C TYR A 59 8.24 3.54 6.33
N ALA A 60 8.53 4.14 7.49
CA ALA A 60 8.90 3.40 8.70
C ALA A 60 7.76 2.51 9.22
N ALA A 61 6.52 2.91 8.99
CA ALA A 61 5.32 2.14 9.32
C ALA A 61 4.88 1.18 8.20
N PHE A 62 5.46 1.26 7.00
CA PHE A 62 5.02 0.49 5.85
C PHE A 62 5.37 -0.99 6.05
N ASN A 63 4.37 -1.86 5.81
CA ASN A 63 4.57 -3.30 5.79
C ASN A 63 4.12 -3.86 4.43
N PRO A 64 5.03 -4.46 3.64
CA PRO A 64 4.70 -5.00 2.32
C PRO A 64 3.76 -6.22 2.36
N GLU A 65 3.47 -6.77 3.54
CA GLU A 65 2.44 -7.80 3.74
C GLU A 65 1.04 -7.22 3.96
N ASN A 66 0.92 -5.94 4.32
CA ASN A 66 -0.36 -5.29 4.59
C ASN A 66 -0.99 -4.74 3.30
N TYR A 67 -1.35 -5.65 2.41
CA TYR A 67 -2.01 -5.28 1.16
C TYR A 67 -3.05 -6.32 0.72
N TYR A 68 -3.98 -5.89 -0.12
CA TYR A 68 -4.86 -6.80 -0.85
C TYR A 68 -5.16 -6.23 -2.24
N LEU A 69 -5.71 -7.08 -3.11
CA LEU A 69 -6.08 -6.70 -4.47
C LEU A 69 -7.56 -6.37 -4.58
N THR A 70 -7.85 -5.43 -5.46
CA THR A 70 -9.18 -5.11 -5.95
C THR A 70 -9.15 -5.12 -7.48
N ASP A 71 -10.31 -5.00 -8.12
CA ASP A 71 -10.39 -4.92 -9.59
C ASP A 71 -9.72 -3.64 -10.13
N GLU A 72 -9.53 -2.62 -9.30
CA GLU A 72 -8.97 -1.31 -9.69
C GLU A 72 -7.46 -1.20 -9.43
N GLY A 73 -6.96 -1.89 -8.40
CA GLY A 73 -5.57 -1.75 -7.97
C GLY A 73 -5.23 -2.44 -6.66
N PHE A 74 -4.04 -2.12 -6.14
CA PHE A 74 -3.56 -2.54 -4.84
C PHE A 74 -4.14 -1.64 -3.76
N VAL A 75 -4.67 -2.24 -2.69
CA VAL A 75 -4.99 -1.49 -1.47
C VAL A 75 -3.94 -1.80 -0.42
N PHE A 76 -3.21 -0.77 -0.01
CA PHE A 76 -2.24 -0.84 1.09
C PHE A 76 -2.87 -0.25 2.34
N TYR A 77 -2.65 -0.87 3.49
CA TYR A 77 -3.23 -0.40 4.73
C TYR A 77 -2.25 -0.41 5.89
N TYR A 78 -2.49 0.48 6.85
CA TYR A 78 -1.73 0.59 8.08
C TYR A 78 -2.58 0.09 9.25
N GLN A 79 -1.96 -0.59 10.20
CA GLN A 79 -2.63 -1.00 11.43
C GLN A 79 -2.98 0.23 12.28
N PRO A 80 -4.01 0.13 13.13
CA PRO A 80 -4.35 1.21 14.07
C PRO A 80 -3.13 1.61 14.92
N TYR A 81 -2.95 2.92 15.12
CA TYR A 81 -1.82 3.53 15.84
C TYR A 81 -0.45 3.50 15.12
N GLU A 82 -0.33 2.97 13.90
CA GLU A 82 0.93 3.06 13.17
C GLU A 82 1.16 4.48 12.64
N ILE A 83 0.19 5.04 11.93
CA ILE A 83 0.30 6.37 11.30
C ILE A 83 -0.75 7.38 11.79
N ALA A 84 -1.80 6.91 12.44
CA ALA A 84 -2.95 7.71 12.87
C ALA A 84 -3.60 7.08 14.13
N PRO A 85 -4.35 7.84 14.95
CA PRO A 85 -5.01 7.31 16.13
C PRO A 85 -6.11 6.32 15.74
N TYR A 86 -6.55 5.50 16.69
CA TYR A 86 -7.63 4.52 16.48
C TYR A 86 -8.92 5.12 15.90
N ALA A 87 -9.20 6.40 16.16
CA ALA A 87 -10.34 7.12 15.59
C ALA A 87 -10.33 7.19 14.05
N ALA A 88 -9.14 7.09 13.42
CA ALA A 88 -8.98 6.98 11.98
C ALA A 88 -9.34 5.58 11.43
N GLY A 89 -9.63 4.60 12.29
CA GLY A 89 -9.98 3.26 11.88
C GLY A 89 -8.79 2.50 11.31
N LEU A 90 -8.93 2.04 10.06
CA LEU A 90 -7.91 1.31 9.31
C LEU A 90 -7.53 2.15 8.09
N PRO A 91 -6.49 2.99 8.17
CA PRO A 91 -6.05 3.78 7.02
C PRO A 91 -5.71 2.88 5.85
N ALA A 92 -6.45 3.02 4.74
CA ALA A 92 -6.31 2.20 3.54
C ALA A 92 -6.24 3.09 2.30
N PHE A 93 -5.29 2.80 1.41
CA PHE A 93 -4.97 3.60 0.24
C PHE A 93 -5.03 2.73 -1.00
N LEU A 94 -5.96 3.03 -1.90
CA LEU A 94 -6.06 2.38 -3.20
C LEU A 94 -5.05 3.03 -4.16
N ILE A 95 -4.12 2.23 -4.66
CA ILE A 95 -3.18 2.61 -5.71
C ILE A 95 -3.57 1.85 -6.99
N PRO A 96 -4.13 2.55 -8.00
CA PRO A 96 -4.47 1.98 -9.29
C PRO A 96 -3.30 1.23 -9.95
N PHE A 97 -3.59 0.14 -10.67
CA PHE A 97 -2.54 -0.58 -11.42
C PHE A 97 -1.82 0.31 -12.45
N ALA A 98 -2.51 1.34 -12.96
CA ALA A 98 -1.95 2.30 -13.90
C ALA A 98 -0.75 3.08 -13.32
N ASP A 99 -0.72 3.33 -12.00
CA ASP A 99 0.39 4.02 -11.34
C ASP A 99 1.65 3.15 -11.23
N PHE A 100 1.55 1.86 -11.57
CA PHE A 100 2.66 0.90 -11.58
C PHE A 100 3.07 0.43 -12.98
N THR A 101 2.56 1.05 -14.05
CA THR A 101 2.68 0.55 -15.44
C THR A 101 4.11 0.15 -15.85
N ASP A 102 5.13 0.89 -15.40
CA ASP A 102 6.53 0.63 -15.78
C ASP A 102 7.21 -0.47 -14.95
N VAL A 103 6.65 -0.82 -13.79
CA VAL A 103 7.26 -1.72 -12.79
C VAL A 103 6.46 -3.01 -12.56
N LEU A 104 5.25 -3.12 -13.10
CA LEU A 104 4.48 -4.36 -13.03
C LEU A 104 5.10 -5.44 -13.92
N ARG A 105 5.10 -6.67 -13.40
CA ARG A 105 5.34 -7.85 -14.23
C ARG A 105 4.14 -8.07 -15.14
N ASN A 106 4.40 -8.38 -16.41
CA ASN A 106 3.40 -8.99 -17.26
C ASN A 106 3.09 -10.37 -16.69
N LEU A 107 1.88 -10.53 -16.15
CA LEU A 107 1.36 -11.82 -15.73
C LEU A 107 0.67 -12.42 -16.97
N GLU A 108 1.31 -13.42 -17.60
CA GLU A 108 0.75 -14.23 -18.69
C GLU A 108 -0.04 -15.43 -18.16
#